data_AF-A0A8T5XXG2-F1
#
_entry.id   AF-A0A8T5XXG2-F1
#
_cell.length_a   1.000
_cell.length_b   1.000
_cell.length_c   1.000
_cell.angle_alpha   90.00
_cell.angle_beta   90.00
_cell.angle_gamma   90.00
#
_symmetry.space_group_name_H-M   'P 1'
#
loop_
_entity.id
_entity.type
_entity.pdbx_description
1 polymer ?
#
loop_
_entity_poly.entity_id
_entity_poly.type
_entity_poly.pdbx_seq_one_letter_code
_entity_poly.pdbx_strand_id
1 'polypeptide(L)' 'MNKRLHFMMLLCFGLGNLIFVLSSIVRHSLTDFMLGFCEGLYIVFMCTWFIDMCWCFVKKKNPFSIK' A
#
# COMPACT_ATOMS: atom_id res chain seq x y z
N MET A 1 16.10 7.90 -3.20
CA MET A 1 15.12 7.13 -3.97
C MET A 1 14.57 8.01 -5.08
N ASN A 2 14.43 7.49 -6.30
CA ASN A 2 13.87 8.27 -7.40
C ASN A 2 12.46 8.75 -7.03
N LYS A 3 12.15 10.03 -7.25
CA LYS A 3 10.84 10.64 -6.95
C LYS A 3 9.69 9.83 -7.58
N ARG A 4 9.94 9.25 -8.76
CA ARG A 4 9.02 8.34 -9.46
C ARG A 4 8.73 7.06 -8.69
N LEU A 5 9.73 6.45 -8.06
CA LEU A 5 9.55 5.23 -7.28
C LEU A 5 8.66 5.49 -6.06
N HIS A 6 8.87 6.63 -5.39
CA HIS A 6 8.08 7.01 -4.23
C HIS A 6 6.61 7.28 -4.60
N PHE A 7 6.39 7.97 -5.72
CA PHE A 7 5.05 8.18 -6.27
C PHE A 7 4.37 6.85 -6.67
N MET A 8 5.11 5.92 -7.28
CA MET A 8 4.58 4.59 -7.60
C MET A 8 4.22 3.80 -6.36
N MET A 9 5.01 3.89 -5.30
CA MET A 9 4.69 3.23 -4.04
C MET A 9 3.48 3.84 -3.34
N LEU A 10 3.29 5.16 -3.45
CA LEU A 10 2.11 5.87 -2.93
C LEU A 10 0.84 5.46 -3.71
N LEU A 11 0.97 5.27 -5.02
CA LEU A 11 -0.08 4.68 -5.85
C LEU A 11 -0.38 3.23 -5.47
N CYS A 12 0.63 2.39 -5.26
CA CYS A 12 0.44 1.01 -4.80
C CYS A 12 -0.27 0.97 -3.44
N PHE A 13 0.09 1.86 -2.51
CA PHE A 13 -0.59 1.98 -1.23
C PHE A 13 -2.06 2.41 -1.40
N GLY A 14 -2.32 3.40 -2.27
CA GLY A 14 -3.68 3.82 -2.62
C GLY A 14 -4.50 2.70 -3.24
N LEU A 15 -3.93 1.94 -4.16
CA LEU A 15 -4.55 0.77 -4.79
C LEU A 15 -4.83 -0.35 -3.80
N GLY A 16 -3.89 -0.65 -2.89
CA GLY A 16 -4.09 -1.63 -1.83
C GLY A 16 -5.26 -1.27 -0.91
N ASN A 17 -5.37 -0.01 -0.50
CA ASN A 17 -6.51 0.47 0.29
C ASN A 17 -7.82 0.44 -0.52
N LEU A 18 -7.78 0.78 -1.81
CA LEU A 18 -8.95 0.71 -2.68
C LEU A 18 -9.49 -0.73 -2.78
N ILE A 19 -8.59 -1.69 -2.98
CA ILE A 19 -8.90 -3.12 -3.04
C ILE A 19 -9.48 -3.60 -1.71
N PHE A 20 -8.91 -3.16 -0.58
CA PHE A 20 -9.42 -3.51 0.75
C PHE A 20 -10.83 -2.95 0.98
N VAL A 21 -11.09 -1.69 0.64
CA VAL A 21 -12.41 -1.07 0.76
C VAL A 21 -13.43 -1.76 -0.15
N LEU A 22 -13.07 -2.03 -1.40
CA LEU A 22 -13.92 -2.79 -2.33
C LEU A 22 -14.20 -4.20 -1.81
N SER A 23 -13.19 -4.90 -1.30
CA SER A 23 -13.35 -6.23 -0.69
C SER A 23 -14.29 -6.18 0.51
N SER A 24 -14.19 -5.14 1.35
CA SER A 24 -15.09 -4.95 2.50
C SER A 24 -16.53 -4.64 2.10
N ILE A 25 -16.75 -3.87 1.02
CA ILE A 25 -18.09 -3.53 0.52
C ILE A 25 -18.76 -4.78 -0.09
N VAL A 26 -17.99 -5.56 -0.84
CA VAL A 26 -18.48 -6.75 -1.56
C VAL A 26 -18.32 -8.03 -0.72
N ARG A 27 -18.00 -7.89 0.59
CA ARG A 27 -17.76 -8.98 1.55
C ARG A 27 -18.89 -10.01 1.61
N HIS A 28 -20.12 -9.58 1.37
CA HIS A 28 -21.29 -10.45 1.39
C HIS A 28 -21.46 -11.29 0.10
N SER A 29 -20.80 -10.91 -1.00
CA SER A 29 -20.84 -11.63 -2.28
C SER A 29 -19.52 -12.32 -2.65
N LEU A 30 -18.44 -12.08 -1.89
CA LEU A 30 -17.13 -12.70 -2.13
C LEU A 30 -16.95 -13.95 -1.27
N THR A 31 -16.38 -15.00 -1.87
CA THR A 31 -15.94 -16.21 -1.17
C THR A 31 -14.84 -15.87 -0.15
N ASP A 32 -14.82 -16.55 1.00
CA ASP A 32 -13.83 -16.35 2.07
C ASP A 32 -12.37 -16.41 1.57
N PHE A 33 -12.10 -17.22 0.54
CA PHE A 33 -10.80 -17.29 -0.12
C PHE A 33 -10.39 -15.95 -0.79
N MET A 34 -11.32 -15.29 -1.50
CA MET A 34 -11.04 -14.01 -2.15
C MET A 34 -10.84 -12.89 -1.14
N LEU A 35 -11.56 -12.95 -0.02
CA LEU A 35 -11.40 -12.01 1.09
C LEU A 35 -10.01 -12.14 1.71
N GLY A 36 -9.60 -13.37 2.04
CA GLY A 36 -8.26 -13.65 2.57
C GLY A 36 -7.14 -13.28 1.60
N PHE A 37 -7.35 -13.45 0.29
CA PHE A 37 -6.39 -13.01 -0.73
C PHE A 37 -6.26 -11.48 -0.79
N CYS A 38 -7.37 -10.73 -0.71
CA CYS A 38 -7.34 -9.26 -0.65
C CYS A 38 -6.64 -8.74 0.60
N GLU A 39 -6.94 -9.32 1.77
CA GLU A 39 -6.30 -8.96 3.03
C GLU A 39 -4.79 -9.28 3.00
N GLY A 40 -4.42 -10.43 2.45
CA GLY A 40 -3.02 -10.81 2.26
C GLY A 40 -2.27 -9.84 1.34
N LEU A 41 -2.83 -9.48 0.19
CA LEU A 41 -2.26 -8.48 -0.73
C LEU A 41 -2.12 -7.12 -0.06
N TYR A 42 -3.14 -6.68 0.68
CA TYR A 42 -3.12 -5.42 1.42
C TYR A 42 -1.94 -5.36 2.41
N ILE A 43 -1.72 -6.44 3.17
CA ILE A 43 -0.61 -6.52 4.13
C ILE A 43 0.75 -6.43 3.42
N VAL A 44 0.93 -7.11 2.28
CA VAL A 44 2.18 -7.05 1.51
C VAL A 44 2.46 -5.62 1.01
N PHE A 45 1.44 -4.92 0.51
CA PHE A 45 1.58 -3.52 0.11
C PHE A 45 1.87 -2.58 1.28
N MET A 46 1.27 -2.82 2.45
CA MET A 46 1.56 -2.08 3.68
C MET A 46 3.00 -2.29 4.17
N CYS A 47 3.48 -3.52 4.20
CA CYS A 47 4.84 -3.83 4.65
C CYS A 47 5.90 -3.23 3.73
N THR A 48 5.72 -3.33 2.41
CA THR A 48 6.63 -2.72 1.43
C THR A 48 6.65 -1.20 1.56
N TRP A 49 5.50 -0.55 1.69
CA TRP A 49 5.40 0.88 1.96
C TRP A 49 6.09 1.29 3.28
N PHE A 50 5.89 0.51 4.35
CA PHE A 50 6.47 0.78 5.67
C PHE A 50 7.99 0.72 5.65
N ILE A 51 8.58 -0.30 5.01
CA ILE A 51 10.04 -0.44 4.87
C ILE A 51 10.61 0.78 4.13
N ASP A 52 9.93 1.23 3.08
CA ASP A 52 10.34 2.39 2.31
C ASP A 52 10.27 3.70 3.11
N MET A 53 9.21 3.85 3.90
CA MET A 53 9.08 4.97 4.85
C MET A 53 10.20 4.97 5.89
N CYS A 54 10.50 3.82 6.48
CA CYS A 54 11.61 3.67 7.43
C CYS A 54 12.95 4.04 6.78
N TRP A 55 13.19 3.61 5.55
CA TRP A 55 14.40 3.97 4.81
C TRP A 55 14.51 5.47 4.53
N CYS A 56 13.40 6.12 4.17
CA CYS A 56 13.31 7.56 4.01
C CYS A 56 13.59 8.31 5.32
N PHE A 57 13.05 7.82 6.44
CA PHE A 57 13.26 8.36 7.77
C PHE A 57 14.74 8.28 8.19
N VAL A 58 15.38 7.11 8.01
CA VAL A 58 16.81 6.90 8.29
C VAL A 58 17.68 7.85 7.46
N LYS A 59 17.33 8.08 6.19
CA LYS A 59 18.08 9.01 5.33
C LYS A 59 17.77 10.49 5.60
N LYS A 60 16.93 10.83 6.59
CA LYS A 60 16.46 12.19 6.88
C LYS A 60 15.95 12.93 5.62
N LYS A 61 15.48 12.19 4.61
CA LYS A 61 14.91 12.76 3.40
C LYS A 61 13.42 12.84 3.61
N ASN A 62 12.86 14.04 3.48
CA ASN A 62 11.43 14.22 3.66
C ASN A 62 10.68 13.34 2.65
N PRO A 63 9.89 12.35 3.11
CA PRO A 63 9.22 11.44 2.21
C PRO A 63 8.17 12.15 1.33
N PHE A 64 7.67 13.30 1.80
CA PHE A 64 6.68 14.14 1.13
C PHE A 64 7.26 15.39 0.45
N SER A 65 8.58 15.58 0.40
CA SER A 65 9.15 16.76 -0.29
C SER A 65 9.21 16.50 -1.80
N ILE A 66 8.13 16.92 -2.47
CA ILE A 66 8.06 17.11 -3.92
C ILE A 66 8.63 18.51 -4.20
N LYS A 67 9.94 18.70 -4.05
CA LYS A 67 10.63 19.92 -4.51
C LYS A 67 11.56 19.55 -5.66
#